data_AF-A0AA96S0F5-F1
#
_entry.id   AF-A0AA96S0F5-F1
#
_cell.length_a   1.000
_cell.length_b   1.000
_cell.length_c   1.000
_cell.angle_alpha   90.00
_cell.angle_beta   90.00
_cell.angle_gamma   90.00
#
_symmetry.space_group_name_H-M   'P 1'
#
loop_
_entity.id
_entity.type
_entity.pdbx_description
1 polymer ?
#
loop_
_entity_poly.entity_id
_entity_poly.type
_entity_poly.pdbx_seq_one_letter_code
_entity_poly.pdbx_strand_id
1 'polypeptide(L)'
;MRSYRIQFSLSGLLLYALQLLPNLLWMLVPPANDVLTGNSSAYPLLNITEGSFGVLTVILMVILIRKGEGKNSRVFIRLAGLFLAVYYLAWVLYYNGIVAPWLLILGIALMPPLYFFFTGLWMKNYVLLIPCAVFGITHILITGMNFL
;
A
#
# COMPACT_ATOMS: atom_id res chain seq x y z
N MET A 1 1.47 26.96 -16.19
CA MET A 1 2.12 25.86 -15.42
C MET A 1 1.37 25.60 -14.12
N ARG A 2 0.27 24.82 -14.12
CA ARG A 2 -0.28 24.15 -12.92
C ARG A 2 -1.09 22.94 -13.39
N SER A 3 -0.38 21.84 -13.63
CA SER A 3 -0.94 20.55 -14.09
C SER A 3 -1.68 19.79 -13.00
N TYR A 4 -1.64 20.25 -11.75
CA TYR A 4 -2.32 19.63 -10.61
C TYR A 4 -3.23 20.63 -9.89
N ARG A 5 -4.33 20.11 -9.32
CA ARG A 5 -5.25 20.82 -8.43
C ARG A 5 -5.42 20.01 -7.15
N ILE A 6 -5.41 20.71 -6.03
CA ILE A 6 -5.80 20.17 -4.72
C ILE A 6 -7.33 20.06 -4.75
N GLN A 7 -7.85 18.85 -4.82
CA GLN A 7 -9.27 18.53 -4.83
C GLN A 7 -9.47 17.11 -4.30
N PHE A 8 -10.51 16.91 -3.51
CA PHE A 8 -10.84 15.60 -2.98
C PHE A 8 -11.26 14.61 -4.09
N SER A 9 -10.65 13.43 -4.07
CA SER A 9 -10.85 12.32 -4.99
C SER A 9 -11.54 11.17 -4.27
N LEU A 10 -12.84 11.02 -4.51
CA LEU A 10 -13.61 9.89 -3.99
C LEU A 10 -13.06 8.54 -4.48
N SER A 11 -12.58 8.47 -5.74
CA SER A 11 -11.93 7.27 -6.27
C SER A 11 -10.65 6.93 -5.50
N GLY A 12 -9.84 7.93 -5.15
CA GLY A 12 -8.62 7.72 -4.36
C GLY A 12 -8.94 7.20 -2.97
N LEU A 13 -9.96 7.76 -2.31
CA LEU A 13 -10.41 7.30 -1.00
C LEU A 13 -10.91 5.85 -1.05
N LEU A 14 -11.77 5.50 -2.01
CA LEU A 14 -12.32 4.15 -2.13
C LEU A 14 -11.21 3.12 -2.37
N LEU A 15 -10.25 3.43 -3.26
CA LEU A 15 -9.15 2.52 -3.55
C LEU A 15 -8.23 2.34 -2.34
N TYR A 16 -7.96 3.40 -1.58
CA TYR A 16 -7.25 3.27 -0.31
C TYR A 16 -8.04 2.43 0.70
N ALA A 17 -9.34 2.69 0.86
CA ALA A 17 -10.20 1.97 1.79
C ALA A 17 -10.22 0.46 1.49
N LEU A 18 -10.28 0.06 0.21
CA LEU A 18 -10.19 -1.35 -0.18
C LEU A 18 -8.88 -2.00 0.31
N GLN A 19 -7.74 -1.38 0.04
CA GLN A 19 -6.46 -1.88 0.52
C GLN A 19 -6.37 -1.92 2.06
N LEU A 20 -7.06 -1.01 2.74
CA LEU A 20 -7.08 -0.92 4.20
C LEU A 20 -7.94 -2.02 4.86
N LEU A 21 -8.94 -2.58 4.17
CA LEU A 21 -9.91 -3.52 4.75
C LEU A 21 -9.26 -4.69 5.52
N PRO A 22 -8.28 -5.43 4.96
CA PRO A 22 -7.68 -6.54 5.70
C PRO A 22 -6.92 -6.09 6.95
N ASN A 23 -6.28 -4.91 6.91
CA ASN A 23 -5.59 -4.34 8.08
C ASN A 23 -6.58 -3.97 9.20
N LEU A 24 -7.77 -3.47 8.86
CA LEU A 24 -8.81 -3.19 9.86
C LEU A 24 -9.32 -4.48 10.50
N LEU A 25 -9.51 -5.53 9.70
CA LEU A 25 -9.88 -6.85 10.22
C LEU A 25 -8.79 -7.40 11.15
N TRP A 26 -7.52 -7.27 10.78
CA TRP A 26 -6.39 -7.65 11.62
C TRP A 26 -6.33 -6.88 12.94
N MET A 27 -6.53 -5.57 12.90
CA MET A 27 -6.55 -4.74 14.09
C MET A 27 -7.70 -5.09 15.05
N LEU A 28 -8.87 -5.46 14.52
CA LEU A 28 -10.06 -5.80 15.32
C LEU A 28 -10.07 -7.26 15.79
N VAL A 29 -9.55 -8.17 14.97
CA VAL A 29 -9.53 -9.62 15.18
C VAL A 29 -8.14 -10.13 14.80
N PRO A 30 -7.13 -9.96 15.68
CA PRO A 30 -5.79 -10.48 15.43
C PRO A 30 -5.80 -12.02 15.42
N PRO A 31 -5.05 -12.67 14.52
CA PRO A 31 -4.95 -14.13 14.50
C PRO A 31 -4.15 -14.66 15.69
N ALA A 32 -4.31 -15.95 16.00
CA ALA A 32 -3.64 -16.58 17.14
C ALA A 32 -2.09 -16.54 17.05
N ASN A 33 -1.55 -16.59 15.83
CA ASN A 33 -0.11 -16.48 15.56
C ASN A 33 0.22 -15.11 14.97
N ASP A 34 0.01 -14.05 15.75
CA ASP A 34 0.22 -12.68 15.27
C ASP A 34 1.70 -12.27 15.27
N VAL A 35 2.44 -12.72 14.27
CA VAL A 35 3.85 -12.34 14.11
C VAL A 35 4.04 -10.91 13.62
N LEU A 36 2.99 -10.31 13.02
CA LEU A 36 3.03 -8.95 12.49
C LEU A 36 3.02 -7.87 13.58
N THR A 37 2.54 -8.16 14.80
CA THR A 37 2.56 -7.19 15.92
C THR A 37 3.98 -6.75 16.26
N GLY A 38 4.97 -7.63 16.06
CA GLY A 38 6.38 -7.36 16.28
C GLY A 38 7.13 -6.84 15.06
N ASN A 39 6.46 -6.61 13.92
CA ASN A 39 7.09 -6.19 12.67
C ASN A 39 7.48 -4.70 12.68
N SER A 40 8.36 -4.32 13.60
CA SER A 40 8.97 -2.99 13.68
C SER A 40 10.47 -3.13 13.49
N SER A 41 11.09 -2.18 12.78
CA SER A 41 12.54 -2.18 12.66
C SER A 41 13.20 -1.77 13.99
N ALA A 42 14.38 -2.34 14.27
CA ALA A 42 15.25 -1.89 15.35
C ALA A 42 15.72 -0.43 15.17
N TYR A 43 15.60 0.14 13.95
CA TYR A 43 15.96 1.51 13.64
C TYR A 43 14.71 2.41 13.59
N PRO A 44 14.48 3.29 14.58
CA PRO A 44 13.28 4.14 14.63
C PRO A 44 13.11 5.03 13.40
N LEU A 45 14.21 5.46 12.78
CA LEU A 45 14.20 6.30 11.59
C LEU A 45 13.55 5.59 10.38
N LEU A 46 13.73 4.27 10.25
CA LEU A 46 13.09 3.49 9.17
C LEU A 46 11.57 3.42 9.37
N ASN A 47 11.11 3.17 10.60
CA ASN A 47 9.69 3.15 10.94
C ASN A 47 9.03 4.53 10.70
N ILE A 48 9.70 5.62 11.08
CA ILE A 48 9.21 6.99 10.82
C ILE A 48 9.12 7.26 9.32
N THR A 49 10.12 6.83 8.55
CA THR A 49 10.16 7.01 7.10
C THR A 49 9.00 6.25 6.45
N GLU A 50 8.86 4.95 6.74
CA GLU A 50 7.76 4.13 6.25
C GLU A 50 6.39 4.76 6.56
N GLY A 51 6.13 5.09 7.83
CA GLY A 51 4.85 5.67 8.24
C GLY A 51 4.58 7.03 7.58
N SER A 52 5.57 7.92 7.56
CA SER A 52 5.42 9.27 7.01
C SER A 52 5.17 9.25 5.50
N PHE A 53 5.95 8.43 4.76
CA PHE A 53 5.80 8.28 3.32
C PHE A 53 4.53 7.49 2.94
N GLY A 54 4.11 6.54 3.77
CA GLY A 54 2.82 5.85 3.63
C GLY A 54 1.64 6.82 3.75
N VAL A 55 1.60 7.62 4.82
CA VAL A 55 0.57 8.65 5.02
C VAL A 55 0.59 9.68 3.90
N LEU A 56 1.77 10.14 3.48
CA LEU A 56 1.91 11.08 2.37
C LEU A 56 1.36 10.50 1.05
N THR A 57 1.62 9.22 0.78
CA THR A 57 1.09 8.51 -0.40
C THR A 57 -0.44 8.54 -0.40
N VAL A 58 -1.08 8.25 0.74
CA VAL A 58 -2.54 8.27 0.88
C VAL A 58 -3.09 9.69 0.73
N ILE A 59 -2.49 10.68 1.38
CA ILE A 59 -2.91 12.08 1.26
C ILE A 59 -2.86 12.53 -0.20
N LEU A 60 -1.77 12.24 -0.92
CA LEU A 60 -1.64 12.60 -2.32
C LEU A 60 -2.63 11.85 -3.21
N MET A 61 -2.95 10.60 -2.87
CA MET A 61 -3.94 9.79 -3.59
C MET A 61 -5.35 10.37 -3.47
N VAL A 62 -5.70 10.86 -2.27
CA VAL A 62 -7.04 11.37 -1.96
C VAL A 62 -7.20 12.84 -2.35
N ILE A 63 -6.16 13.67 -2.25
CA ILE A 63 -6.28 15.13 -2.34
C ILE A 63 -5.68 15.72 -3.62
N LEU A 64 -4.73 15.05 -4.27
CA LEU A 64 -4.05 15.60 -5.44
C LEU A 64 -4.60 15.00 -6.74
N ILE A 65 -5.23 15.84 -7.56
CA ILE A 65 -5.80 15.44 -8.85
C ILE A 65 -5.12 16.21 -9.98
N ARG A 66 -4.80 15.53 -11.09
CA ARG A 66 -4.25 16.16 -12.29
C ARG A 66 -5.35 16.96 -13.02
N LYS A 67 -5.05 18.21 -13.39
CA LYS A 67 -5.90 19.05 -14.26
C LYS A 67 -5.77 18.57 -15.71
N GLY A 68 -6.90 18.22 -16.31
CA GLY A 68 -7.00 17.87 -17.73
C GLY A 68 -6.80 16.37 -18.02
N GLU A 69 -7.67 15.85 -18.87
CA GLU A 69 -7.74 14.50 -19.45
C GLU A 69 -7.71 13.31 -18.49
N GLY A 70 -8.89 12.99 -17.94
CA GLY A 70 -9.35 11.63 -17.64
C GLY A 70 -8.43 10.71 -16.81
N LYS A 71 -8.81 9.44 -16.73
CA LYS A 71 -7.97 8.39 -16.14
C LYS A 71 -7.12 7.76 -17.24
N ASN A 72 -5.94 7.25 -16.89
CA ASN A 72 -5.06 6.56 -17.83
C ASN A 72 -5.65 5.18 -18.24
N SER A 73 -4.89 4.41 -19.02
CA SER A 73 -5.27 3.08 -19.49
C SER A 73 -5.89 2.20 -18.39
N ARG A 74 -6.99 1.52 -18.72
CA ARG A 74 -7.65 0.55 -17.84
C ARG A 74 -6.75 -0.64 -17.48
N VAL A 75 -5.63 -0.82 -18.18
CA VAL A 75 -4.62 -1.83 -17.84
C VAL A 75 -4.06 -1.58 -16.44
N PHE A 76 -3.78 -0.33 -16.07
CA PHE A 76 -3.21 -0.01 -14.77
C PHE A 76 -4.14 -0.33 -13.60
N ILE A 77 -5.45 -0.04 -13.73
CA ILE A 77 -6.41 -0.38 -12.67
C ILE A 77 -6.67 -1.89 -12.60
N ARG A 78 -6.58 -2.62 -13.73
CA ARG A 78 -6.64 -4.09 -13.74
C ARG A 78 -5.44 -4.71 -13.03
N LEU A 79 -4.24 -4.19 -13.27
CA LEU A 79 -3.03 -4.61 -12.57
C LEU A 79 -3.12 -4.30 -11.07
N ALA A 80 -3.59 -3.10 -10.69
CA ALA A 80 -3.85 -2.78 -9.29
C ALA A 80 -4.84 -3.80 -8.67
N GLY A 81 -5.95 -4.09 -9.34
CA GLY A 81 -6.90 -5.10 -8.88
C GLY A 81 -6.28 -6.50 -8.71
N LEU A 82 -5.34 -6.89 -9.56
CA LEU A 82 -4.60 -8.14 -9.43
C LEU A 82 -3.73 -8.15 -8.16
N PHE A 83 -2.96 -7.08 -7.89
CA PHE A 83 -2.16 -6.98 -6.67
C PHE A 83 -3.01 -6.97 -5.41
N LEU A 84 -4.17 -6.31 -5.44
CA LEU A 84 -5.14 -6.32 -4.35
C LEU A 84 -5.70 -7.73 -4.10
N ALA A 85 -5.99 -8.49 -5.16
CA ALA A 85 -6.47 -9.87 -5.03
C ALA A 85 -5.40 -10.79 -4.41
N VAL A 86 -4.14 -10.65 -4.83
CA VAL A 86 -3.00 -11.40 -4.25
C VAL A 86 -2.80 -11.00 -2.78
N TYR A 87 -2.92 -9.71 -2.45
CA TYR A 87 -2.87 -9.23 -1.07
C TYR A 87 -3.95 -9.86 -0.19
N TYR A 88 -5.19 -9.94 -0.68
CA TYR A 88 -6.28 -10.57 0.06
C TYR A 88 -6.05 -12.06 0.25
N LEU A 89 -5.56 -12.75 -0.78
CA LEU A 89 -5.19 -14.16 -0.66
C LEU A 89 -4.09 -14.35 0.40
N ALA A 90 -3.10 -13.44 0.44
CA ALA A 90 -2.05 -13.49 1.43
C ALA A 90 -2.59 -13.34 2.86
N TRP A 91 -3.55 -12.44 3.08
CA TRP A 91 -4.25 -12.33 4.36
C TRP A 91 -5.03 -13.59 4.74
N VAL A 92 -5.75 -14.19 3.80
CA VAL A 92 -6.47 -15.45 4.07
C VAL A 92 -5.49 -16.53 4.53
N LEU A 93 -4.35 -16.68 3.84
CA LEU A 93 -3.32 -17.66 4.23
C LEU A 93 -2.72 -17.33 5.60
N TYR A 94 -2.47 -16.05 5.90
CA TYR A 94 -1.99 -15.58 7.19
C TYR A 94 -2.96 -15.93 8.33
N TYR A 95 -4.25 -15.70 8.14
CA TYR A 95 -5.29 -16.07 9.11
C TYR A 95 -5.45 -17.58 9.30
N ASN A 96 -5.07 -18.39 8.31
CA ASN A 96 -5.00 -19.84 8.44
C ASN A 96 -3.71 -20.31 9.14
N GLY A 97 -2.89 -19.38 9.66
CA GLY A 97 -1.68 -19.69 10.42
C GLY A 97 -0.42 -19.87 9.58
N ILE A 98 -0.47 -19.60 8.27
CA ILE A 98 0.73 -19.65 7.41
C ILE A 98 1.51 -18.35 7.61
N VAL A 99 2.67 -18.44 8.28
CA VAL A 99 3.54 -17.29 8.59
C VAL A 99 4.89 -17.36 7.87
N ALA A 100 4.90 -17.92 6.66
CA ALA A 100 6.12 -18.10 5.89
C ALA A 100 6.71 -16.75 5.42
N PRO A 101 8.05 -16.56 5.44
CA PRO A 101 8.68 -15.29 5.06
C PRO A 101 8.29 -14.78 3.66
N TRP A 102 8.16 -15.69 2.69
CA TRP A 102 7.74 -15.33 1.33
C TRP A 102 6.32 -14.72 1.31
N LEU A 103 5.42 -15.19 2.18
CA LEU A 103 4.05 -14.70 2.27
C LEU A 103 4.03 -13.30 2.90
N LEU A 104 4.78 -13.11 3.98
CA LEU A 104 4.85 -11.83 4.69
C LEU A 104 5.50 -10.74 3.81
N ILE A 105 6.62 -11.07 3.15
CA ILE A 105 7.36 -10.11 2.33
C ILE A 105 6.67 -9.87 0.99
N LEU A 106 6.38 -10.93 0.22
CA LEU A 106 5.82 -10.78 -1.13
C LEU A 106 4.33 -10.52 -1.09
N GLY A 107 3.59 -11.21 -0.22
CA GLY A 107 2.14 -11.12 -0.15
C GLY A 107 1.65 -9.90 0.63
N ILE A 108 2.18 -9.67 1.83
CA ILE A 108 1.68 -8.63 2.74
C ILE A 108 2.43 -7.30 2.57
N ALA A 109 3.77 -7.31 2.47
CA ALA A 109 4.55 -6.06 2.41
C ALA A 109 4.71 -5.49 0.98
N LEU A 110 4.93 -6.32 -0.04
CA LEU A 110 5.16 -5.85 -1.41
C LEU A 110 3.86 -5.48 -2.16
N MET A 111 2.75 -6.18 -1.91
CA MET A 111 1.51 -5.95 -2.66
C MET A 111 0.87 -4.56 -2.44
N PRO A 112 0.78 -3.99 -1.22
CA PRO A 112 0.19 -2.66 -1.02
C PRO A 112 0.91 -1.53 -1.78
N PRO A 113 2.25 -1.42 -1.72
CA PRO A 113 2.97 -0.42 -2.51
C PRO A 113 2.77 -0.58 -4.02
N LEU A 114 2.75 -1.81 -4.54
CA LEU A 114 2.48 -2.05 -5.96
C LEU A 114 1.05 -1.61 -6.33
N TYR A 115 0.07 -1.95 -5.50
CA TYR A 115 -1.31 -1.50 -5.67
C TYR A 115 -1.42 0.03 -5.75
N PHE A 116 -0.80 0.75 -4.82
CA PHE A 116 -0.81 2.22 -4.81
C PHE A 116 -0.05 2.81 -6.01
N PHE A 117 1.06 2.21 -6.41
CA PHE A 117 1.85 2.66 -7.56
C PHE A 117 1.05 2.60 -8.86
N PHE A 118 0.42 1.46 -9.15
CA PHE A 118 -0.42 1.28 -10.35
C PHE A 118 -1.69 2.12 -10.30
N THR A 119 -2.27 2.31 -9.11
CA THR A 119 -3.40 3.23 -8.92
C THR A 119 -3.00 4.68 -9.20
N GLY A 120 -1.83 5.11 -8.74
CA GLY A 120 -1.26 6.43 -9.05
C GLY A 120 -1.06 6.65 -10.55
N LEU A 121 -0.52 5.66 -11.26
CA LEU A 121 -0.38 5.68 -12.72
C LEU A 121 -1.72 5.78 -13.44
N TRP A 122 -2.73 5.06 -12.96
CA TRP A 122 -4.10 5.15 -13.49
C TRP A 122 -4.71 6.54 -13.28
N MET A 123 -4.48 7.15 -12.12
CA MET A 123 -4.94 8.51 -11.81
C MET A 123 -4.09 9.61 -12.47
N LYS A 124 -3.03 9.22 -13.23
CA LYS A 124 -2.02 10.13 -13.77
C LYS A 124 -1.39 11.03 -12.68
N ASN A 125 -1.33 10.54 -11.44
CA ASN A 125 -0.74 11.24 -10.31
C ASN A 125 0.71 10.78 -10.13
N TYR A 126 1.62 11.39 -10.88
CA TYR A 126 3.04 11.04 -10.86
C TYR A 126 3.74 11.52 -9.58
N VAL A 127 3.20 12.56 -8.92
CA VAL A 127 3.74 13.09 -7.66
C VAL A 127 3.61 12.05 -6.54
N LEU A 128 2.55 11.25 -6.56
CA LEU A 128 2.34 10.15 -5.61
C LEU A 128 3.37 9.01 -5.76
N LEU A 129 3.93 8.80 -6.96
CA LEU A 129 4.80 7.64 -7.21
C LEU A 129 6.10 7.69 -6.43
N ILE A 130 6.65 8.89 -6.21
CA ILE A 130 7.89 9.08 -5.45
C ILE A 130 7.71 8.64 -3.99
N PRO A 131 6.76 9.20 -3.21
CA PRO A 131 6.56 8.77 -1.84
C PRO A 131 6.10 7.32 -1.74
N CYS A 132 5.32 6.83 -2.71
CA CYS A 132 4.91 5.43 -2.77
C CYS A 132 6.10 4.48 -2.94
N ALA A 133 7.10 4.84 -3.76
CA ALA A 133 8.30 4.05 -3.96
C ALA A 133 9.16 4.02 -2.68
N VAL A 134 9.34 5.17 -2.02
CA VAL A 134 10.06 5.23 -0.75
C VAL A 134 9.37 4.38 0.30
N PHE A 135 8.06 4.54 0.48
CA PHE A 135 7.23 3.71 1.36
C PHE A 135 7.41 2.22 1.06
N GLY A 136 7.29 1.82 -0.21
CA GLY A 136 7.41 0.42 -0.60
C GLY A 136 8.77 -0.18 -0.30
N ILE A 137 9.86 0.54 -0.60
CA ILE A 137 11.22 0.08 -0.29
C ILE A 137 11.39 -0.08 1.22
N THR A 138 10.99 0.92 2.00
CA THR A 138 11.11 0.84 3.47
C THR A 138 10.26 -0.29 4.05
N HIS A 139 9.03 -0.47 3.56
CA HIS A 139 8.11 -1.49 4.06
C HIS A 139 8.62 -2.92 3.80
N ILE A 140 9.18 -3.15 2.61
CA ILE A 140 9.80 -4.43 2.26
C ILE A 140 11.08 -4.66 3.07
N LEU A 141 11.91 -3.63 3.25
CA LEU A 141 13.15 -3.75 4.02
C LEU A 141 12.87 -4.09 5.49
N ILE A 142 11.94 -3.39 6.13
CA ILE A 142 11.57 -3.63 7.54
C ILE A 142 11.05 -5.07 7.70
N THR A 143 10.13 -5.49 6.83
CA THR A 143 9.59 -6.85 6.86
C THR A 143 10.67 -7.90 6.57
N GLY A 144 11.58 -7.62 5.63
CA GLY A 144 12.72 -8.48 5.33
C GLY A 144 13.65 -8.64 6.53
N MET A 145 13.98 -7.54 7.23
CA MET A 145 14.86 -7.58 8.41
C MET A 145 14.27 -8.39 9.57
N ASN A 146 12.95 -8.49 9.67
CA ASN A 146 12.27 -9.18 10.76
C ASN A 146 11.97 -10.66 10.47
N PHE A 147 11.91 -11.05 9.20
CA PHE A 147 11.42 -12.39 8.80
C PHE A 147 12.34 -13.18 7.87
N LEU A 148 13.45 -12.61 7.37
CA LEU A 148 14.55 -13.35 6.71
C LEU A 148 15.67 -13.64 7.71
#